data_AF-A0A7X5TD17-F1
#
_entry.id   AF-A0A7X5TD17-F1
#
_cell.length_a   1.000
_cell.length_b   1.000
_cell.length_c   1.000
_cell.angle_alpha   90.00
_cell.angle_beta   90.00
_cell.angle_gamma   90.00
#
_symmetry.space_group_name_H-M   'P 1'
#
loop_
_entity.id
_entity.type
_entity.pdbx_description
1 polymer ?
#
loop_
_entity_poly.entity_id
_entity_poly.type
_entity_poly.pdbx_seq_one_letter_code
_entity_poly.pdbx_strand_id
1 'polypeptide(L)'
;MIRIFLALCLFSLAANVFWFYSDNHFRPKNFQPPVEIITTTLSLEPAAGPYTYLGHGRQTIAFESRDKTQVLKLFYWKYPIRKQWYCRVENWLRFSTPVWIYKAAKKKGDLKKLFTRYTWGFESLREETGLLDIHFAKTTSPVPITLIDREGKTHHLNLADFPYVLQKKAILLTDYLSSRELEEPINALRQFFIKRIQMGYIDNPEVFAKNYGFIDDKPVQIDVGKLEKDPNPDVEKECEKVFNNLDKYLRKFTGPK
;
A
#
# COMPACT_ATOMS: atom_id res chain seq x y z
N MET A 1 13.63 6.82 -45.89
CA MET A 1 13.87 6.15 -44.59
C MET A 1 13.56 7.03 -43.38
N ILE A 2 14.09 8.26 -43.28
CA ILE A 2 13.92 9.14 -42.09
C ILE A 2 12.44 9.39 -41.70
N ARG A 3 11.54 9.61 -42.67
CA ARG A 3 10.10 9.84 -42.39
C ARG A 3 9.38 8.63 -41.77
N ILE A 4 9.76 7.41 -42.15
CA ILE A 4 9.18 6.17 -41.60
C ILE A 4 9.67 5.96 -40.16
N PHE A 5 10.94 6.21 -39.89
CA PHE A 5 11.51 6.11 -38.55
C PHE A 5 10.83 7.10 -37.58
N LEU A 6 10.68 8.37 -37.98
CA LEU A 6 9.98 9.38 -37.18
C LEU A 6 8.51 9.01 -36.90
N ALA A 7 7.78 8.47 -37.89
CA ALA A 7 6.41 8.02 -37.69
C ALA A 7 6.32 6.87 -36.68
N LEU A 8 7.26 5.92 -36.70
CA LEU A 8 7.32 4.83 -35.72
C LEU A 8 7.65 5.33 -34.31
N CYS A 9 8.55 6.32 -34.17
CA CYS A 9 8.85 6.95 -32.90
C CYS A 9 7.64 7.69 -32.32
N LEU A 10 6.93 8.46 -33.14
CA LEU A 10 5.72 9.18 -32.72
C LEU A 10 4.58 8.24 -32.34
N PHE A 11 4.37 7.15 -33.10
CA PHE A 11 3.40 6.13 -32.75
C PHE A 11 3.76 5.43 -31.44
N SER A 12 5.03 5.09 -31.22
CA SER A 12 5.51 4.53 -29.96
C SER A 12 5.29 5.48 -28.79
N LEU A 13 5.58 6.77 -28.97
CA LEU A 13 5.35 7.78 -27.93
C LEU A 13 3.85 7.94 -27.63
N ALA A 14 3.01 8.07 -28.66
CA ALA A 14 1.56 8.19 -28.50
C ALA A 14 0.95 6.94 -27.84
N ALA A 15 1.42 5.74 -28.20
CA ALA A 15 1.00 4.49 -27.56
C ALA A 15 1.43 4.42 -26.09
N ASN A 16 2.63 4.88 -25.74
CA ASN A 16 3.09 4.94 -24.35
C ASN A 16 2.29 5.97 -23.54
N VAL A 17 2.02 7.16 -24.09
CA VAL A 17 1.20 8.19 -23.44
C VAL A 17 -0.23 7.68 -23.24
N PHE A 18 -0.87 7.15 -24.28
CA PHE A 18 -2.22 6.58 -24.18
C PHE A 18 -2.28 5.43 -23.18
N TRP A 19 -1.25 4.57 -23.14
CA TRP A 19 -1.19 3.46 -22.18
C TRP A 19 -1.04 3.95 -20.74
N PHE A 20 -0.18 4.94 -20.50
CA PHE A 20 -0.01 5.57 -19.19
C PHE A 20 -1.33 6.19 -18.69
N TYR A 21 -2.14 6.78 -19.58
CA TYR A 21 -3.49 7.22 -19.25
C TYR A 21 -4.44 6.03 -18.96
N SER A 22 -4.37 4.96 -19.75
CA SER A 22 -5.28 3.80 -19.62
C SER A 22 -5.05 2.91 -18.38
N ASP A 23 -3.85 2.96 -17.78
CA ASP A 23 -3.43 2.11 -16.65
C ASP A 23 -3.84 2.69 -15.29
N ASN A 24 -4.44 3.90 -15.27
CA ASN A 24 -4.90 4.58 -14.06
C ASN A 24 -6.39 4.34 -13.73
N HIS A 25 -7.14 3.66 -14.60
CA HIS A 25 -8.55 3.37 -14.33
C HIS A 25 -8.68 2.19 -13.36
N PHE A 26 -9.56 2.34 -12.38
CA PHE A 26 -9.97 1.23 -11.53
C PHE A 26 -10.70 0.18 -12.37
N ARG A 27 -10.17 -1.06 -12.38
CA ARG A 27 -10.72 -2.18 -13.13
C ARG A 27 -10.82 -3.39 -12.19
N PRO A 28 -12.01 -3.70 -11.64
CA PRO A 28 -12.20 -4.83 -10.73
C PRO A 28 -11.63 -6.16 -11.25
N LYS A 29 -11.71 -6.39 -12.57
CA LYS A 29 -11.14 -7.58 -13.23
C LYS A 29 -9.61 -7.75 -13.11
N ASN A 30 -8.88 -6.70 -12.74
CA ASN A 30 -7.43 -6.75 -12.55
C ASN A 30 -7.04 -7.29 -11.15
N PHE A 31 -8.01 -7.41 -10.25
CA PHE A 31 -7.81 -8.04 -8.97
C PHE A 31 -8.02 -9.54 -9.16
N GLN A 32 -7.05 -10.33 -8.73
CA GLN A 32 -7.19 -11.79 -8.71
C GLN A 32 -7.69 -12.23 -7.35
N PRO A 33 -8.38 -13.39 -7.29
CA PRO A 33 -8.88 -13.92 -6.04
C PRO A 33 -7.73 -14.17 -5.05
N PRO A 34 -8.05 -14.23 -3.76
CA PRO A 34 -7.06 -14.27 -2.69
C PRO A 34 -6.14 -15.50 -2.82
N VAL A 35 -4.89 -15.34 -2.41
CA VAL A 35 -3.95 -16.48 -2.29
C VAL A 35 -4.39 -17.29 -1.08
N GLU A 36 -4.41 -18.63 -1.13
CA GLU A 36 -4.67 -19.47 0.04
C GLU A 36 -3.68 -19.16 1.17
N ILE A 37 -4.05 -18.22 2.03
CA ILE A 37 -3.39 -17.89 3.27
C ILE A 37 -4.49 -17.89 4.32
N ILE A 38 -4.33 -18.75 5.32
CA ILE A 38 -5.21 -18.86 6.47
C ILE A 38 -5.28 -17.47 7.12
N THR A 39 -6.46 -16.86 7.16
CA THR A 39 -6.65 -15.53 7.72
C THR A 39 -7.47 -15.63 9.00
N THR A 40 -7.01 -14.97 10.05
CA THR A 40 -7.77 -14.74 11.29
C THR A 40 -8.71 -13.57 11.05
N THR A 41 -9.99 -13.83 10.76
CA THR A 41 -11.00 -12.75 10.65
C THR A 41 -11.44 -12.36 12.06
N LEU A 42 -11.23 -11.08 12.42
CA LEU A 42 -11.96 -10.47 13.52
C LEU A 42 -13.07 -9.67 12.85
N SER A 43 -14.31 -10.09 13.08
CA SER A 43 -15.53 -9.66 12.39
C SER A 43 -15.89 -8.20 12.63
N LEU A 44 -15.10 -7.27 12.10
CA LEU A 44 -15.44 -5.85 12.02
C LEU A 44 -15.93 -5.55 10.61
N GLU A 45 -17.20 -5.24 10.50
CA GLU A 45 -17.84 -4.90 9.23
C GLU A 45 -17.37 -3.52 8.73
N PRO A 46 -17.17 -3.34 7.42
CA PRO A 46 -16.97 -2.03 6.82
C PRO A 46 -18.09 -1.05 7.21
N ALA A 47 -17.75 0.22 7.37
CA ALA A 47 -18.71 1.29 7.61
C ALA A 47 -19.79 1.33 6.52
N ALA A 48 -21.04 1.62 6.93
CA ALA A 48 -22.16 1.67 6.01
C ALA A 48 -22.03 2.81 4.99
N GLY A 49 -22.24 2.48 3.72
CA GLY A 49 -22.28 3.43 2.61
C GLY A 49 -21.10 3.31 1.64
N PRO A 50 -20.95 4.26 0.71
CA PRO A 50 -19.91 4.21 -0.31
C PRO A 50 -18.54 4.56 0.26
N TYR A 51 -17.51 3.94 -0.28
CA TYR A 51 -16.11 4.31 -0.08
C TYR A 51 -15.60 5.06 -1.32
N THR A 52 -14.98 6.22 -1.13
CA THR A 52 -14.49 7.09 -2.21
C THR A 52 -13.00 6.95 -2.37
N TYR A 53 -12.50 6.97 -3.61
CA TYR A 53 -11.09 6.88 -3.91
C TYR A 53 -10.25 7.89 -3.11
N LEU A 54 -9.27 7.37 -2.37
CA LEU A 54 -8.35 8.16 -1.55
C LEU A 54 -6.97 8.27 -2.21
N GLY A 55 -6.49 7.18 -2.81
CA GLY A 55 -5.17 7.16 -3.43
C GLY A 55 -4.78 5.79 -3.97
N HIS A 56 -3.64 5.75 -4.65
CA HIS A 56 -3.11 4.51 -5.19
C HIS A 56 -1.64 4.33 -4.79
N GLY A 57 -1.31 3.13 -4.32
CA GLY A 57 0.05 2.66 -4.10
C GLY A 57 0.55 1.83 -5.28
N ARG A 58 1.64 1.09 -5.05
CA ARG A 58 2.20 0.16 -6.04
C ARG A 58 1.38 -1.12 -6.20
N GLN A 59 0.77 -1.58 -5.11
CA GLN A 59 0.06 -2.87 -5.01
C GLN A 59 -1.33 -2.73 -4.38
N THR A 60 -1.71 -1.52 -3.98
CA THR A 60 -2.94 -1.24 -3.25
C THR A 60 -3.64 -0.03 -3.83
N ILE A 61 -4.97 -0.04 -3.78
CA ILE A 61 -5.80 1.15 -3.99
C ILE A 61 -6.56 1.39 -2.70
N ALA A 62 -6.47 2.61 -2.18
CA ALA A 62 -7.12 3.02 -0.95
C ALA A 62 -8.40 3.79 -1.27
N PHE A 63 -9.45 3.48 -0.51
CA PHE A 63 -10.72 4.17 -0.53
C PHE A 63 -11.08 4.58 0.90
N GLU A 64 -11.63 5.77 1.07
CA GLU A 64 -12.06 6.33 2.33
C GLU A 64 -13.57 6.13 2.51
N SER A 65 -14.01 5.76 3.71
CA SER A 65 -15.43 5.63 4.03
C SER A 65 -16.17 6.98 3.97
N ARG A 66 -17.47 6.97 3.71
CA ARG A 66 -18.30 8.20 3.67
C ARG A 66 -18.17 9.08 4.92
N ASP A 67 -18.07 8.47 6.10
CA ASP A 67 -17.93 9.15 7.40
C ASP A 67 -16.48 9.55 7.71
N LYS A 68 -15.52 9.26 6.82
CA LYS A 68 -14.10 9.60 6.94
C LYS A 68 -13.40 8.96 8.14
N THR A 69 -13.95 7.88 8.71
CA THR A 69 -13.38 7.20 9.87
C THR A 69 -12.53 5.98 9.50
N GLN A 70 -12.72 5.43 8.31
CA GLN A 70 -12.06 4.21 7.85
C GLN A 70 -11.44 4.36 6.46
N VAL A 71 -10.42 3.55 6.21
CA VAL A 71 -9.76 3.38 4.92
C VAL A 71 -9.79 1.90 4.56
N LEU A 72 -10.43 1.59 3.45
CA LEU A 72 -10.41 0.28 2.81
C LEU A 72 -9.28 0.25 1.78
N LYS A 73 -8.34 -0.69 1.92
CA LYS A 73 -7.27 -0.90 0.96
C LYS A 73 -7.49 -2.23 0.24
N LEU A 74 -7.69 -2.16 -1.08
CA LEU A 74 -7.78 -3.34 -1.93
C LEU A 74 -6.43 -3.65 -2.55
N PHE A 75 -5.97 -4.89 -2.44
CA PHE A 75 -4.71 -5.33 -3.03
C PHE A 75 -4.95 -5.88 -4.42
N TYR A 76 -4.14 -5.43 -5.39
CA TYR A 76 -4.20 -5.94 -6.75
C TYR A 76 -2.85 -6.42 -7.22
N TRP A 77 -2.88 -7.42 -8.09
CA TRP A 77 -1.69 -7.80 -8.82
C TRP A 77 -1.57 -6.90 -10.05
N LYS A 78 -0.63 -5.96 -10.03
CA LYS A 78 -0.14 -5.40 -11.29
C LYS A 78 0.66 -6.49 -12.00
N TYR A 79 -0.05 -7.44 -12.63
CA TYR A 79 0.57 -8.29 -13.64
C TYR A 79 1.23 -7.35 -14.63
N PRO A 80 2.45 -7.62 -15.11
CA PRO A 80 2.85 -6.96 -16.33
C PRO A 80 1.85 -7.46 -17.38
N ILE A 81 0.81 -6.67 -17.64
CA ILE A 81 -0.12 -6.92 -18.73
C ILE A 81 0.77 -6.84 -19.97
N ARG A 82 1.19 -8.01 -20.44
CA ARG A 82 1.70 -8.16 -21.79
C ARG A 82 0.64 -7.59 -22.72
N LYS A 83 0.97 -6.54 -23.47
CA LYS A 83 0.41 -6.37 -24.80
C LYS A 83 1.54 -6.46 -25.82
N GLN A 84 1.92 -7.69 -26.10
CA GLN A 84 2.08 -8.34 -27.42
C GLN A 84 2.76 -7.65 -28.63
N TRP A 85 3.08 -6.36 -28.68
CA TRP A 85 3.69 -5.76 -29.88
C TRP A 85 5.22 -5.81 -29.93
N TYR A 86 5.90 -6.00 -28.80
CA TYR A 86 7.35 -6.29 -28.73
C TYR A 86 7.68 -7.79 -28.76
N CYS A 87 6.70 -8.65 -29.03
CA CYS A 87 6.92 -9.99 -29.57
C CYS A 87 7.23 -9.96 -31.08
N ARG A 88 7.71 -8.81 -31.59
CA ARG A 88 8.37 -8.69 -32.89
C ARG A 88 9.52 -9.71 -32.98
N VAL A 89 9.68 -10.24 -34.19
CA VAL A 89 10.49 -11.39 -34.61
C VAL A 89 11.92 -11.43 -34.04
N GLU A 90 12.51 -10.29 -33.67
CA GLU A 90 13.85 -10.23 -33.04
C GLU A 90 13.93 -10.88 -31.64
N ASN A 91 12.80 -11.10 -30.95
CA ASN A 91 12.76 -11.87 -29.69
C ASN A 91 12.53 -13.38 -29.88
N TRP A 92 12.37 -13.87 -31.11
CA TRP A 92 12.32 -15.30 -31.42
C TRP A 92 13.67 -15.99 -31.10
N LEU A 93 14.77 -15.25 -31.01
CA LEU A 93 16.06 -15.78 -30.52
C LEU A 93 16.23 -15.69 -28.99
N ARG A 94 15.23 -15.20 -28.26
CA ARG A 94 15.18 -15.16 -26.78
C ARG A 94 14.21 -16.19 -26.18
N PHE A 95 13.90 -17.28 -26.90
CA PHE A 95 13.17 -18.44 -26.39
C PHE A 95 13.92 -19.27 -25.34
N SER A 96 14.60 -18.64 -24.40
CA SER A 96 14.77 -19.24 -23.08
C SER A 96 13.79 -18.58 -22.12
N THR A 97 12.79 -19.38 -21.79
CA THR A 97 11.65 -19.25 -20.91
C THR A 97 11.89 -19.12 -19.37
N PRO A 98 13.06 -18.79 -18.77
CA PRO A 98 13.15 -18.62 -17.30
C PRO A 98 12.72 -17.26 -16.71
N VAL A 99 13.02 -16.13 -17.37
CA VAL A 99 13.00 -14.81 -16.69
C VAL A 99 11.58 -14.37 -16.28
N TRP A 100 10.57 -14.70 -17.08
CA TRP A 100 9.18 -14.35 -16.83
C TRP A 100 8.52 -15.11 -15.66
N ILE A 101 8.78 -16.41 -15.55
CA ILE A 101 8.36 -17.30 -14.46
C ILE A 101 9.03 -16.84 -13.19
N TYR A 102 10.33 -16.55 -13.26
CA TYR A 102 11.06 -15.95 -12.13
C TYR A 102 10.43 -14.62 -11.68
N LYS A 103 10.13 -13.69 -12.61
CA LYS A 103 9.49 -12.41 -12.28
C LYS A 103 8.09 -12.58 -11.69
N ALA A 104 7.28 -13.50 -12.24
CA ALA A 104 5.95 -13.80 -11.72
C ALA A 104 6.01 -14.44 -10.32
N ALA A 105 6.88 -15.43 -10.13
CA ALA A 105 7.14 -16.08 -8.85
C ALA A 105 7.66 -15.08 -7.80
N LYS A 106 8.60 -14.21 -8.18
CA LYS A 106 9.10 -13.13 -7.32
C LYS A 106 7.97 -12.20 -6.88
N LYS A 107 7.13 -11.72 -7.81
CA LYS A 107 5.97 -10.88 -7.47
C LYS A 107 4.98 -11.58 -6.54
N LYS A 108 4.73 -12.89 -6.75
CA LYS A 108 3.90 -13.70 -5.84
C LYS A 108 4.53 -13.77 -4.44
N GLY A 109 5.84 -13.97 -4.37
CA GLY A 109 6.61 -13.92 -3.12
C GLY A 109 6.54 -12.56 -2.43
N ASP A 110 6.65 -11.47 -3.17
CA ASP A 110 6.54 -10.10 -2.63
C ASP A 110 5.15 -9.83 -2.04
N LEU A 111 4.08 -10.30 -2.70
CA LEU A 111 2.71 -10.16 -2.18
C LEU A 111 2.48 -11.03 -0.94
N LYS A 112 2.98 -12.26 -0.92
CA LYS A 112 2.92 -13.12 0.27
C LYS A 112 3.62 -12.45 1.46
N LYS A 113 4.81 -11.88 1.25
CA LYS A 113 5.52 -11.10 2.27
C LYS A 113 4.69 -9.91 2.74
N LEU A 114 4.06 -9.18 1.81
CA LEU A 114 3.18 -8.05 2.15
C LEU A 114 2.02 -8.50 3.05
N PHE A 115 1.33 -9.59 2.69
CA PHE A 115 0.25 -10.14 3.51
C PHE A 115 0.73 -10.58 4.89
N THR A 116 1.87 -11.28 4.98
CA THR A 116 2.50 -11.62 6.26
C THR A 116 2.76 -10.38 7.13
N ARG A 117 3.22 -9.27 6.54
CA ARG A 117 3.45 -8.01 7.26
C ARG A 117 2.16 -7.38 7.78
N TYR A 118 1.09 -7.41 7.00
CA TYR A 118 -0.22 -6.97 7.45
C TYR A 118 -0.80 -7.89 8.54
N THR A 119 -0.56 -9.21 8.45
CA THR A 119 -0.92 -10.16 9.51
C THR A 119 -0.20 -9.82 10.82
N TRP A 120 1.12 -9.57 10.79
CA TRP A 120 1.85 -9.10 11.97
C TRP A 120 1.30 -7.78 12.51
N GLY A 121 1.03 -6.82 11.61
CA GLY A 121 0.39 -5.56 11.93
C GLY A 121 -0.93 -5.75 12.67
N PHE A 122 -1.76 -6.66 12.19
CA PHE A 122 -3.08 -6.92 12.73
C PHE A 122 -3.09 -7.70 14.04
N GLU A 123 -2.23 -8.71 14.17
CA GLU A 123 -2.21 -9.62 15.31
C GLU A 123 -1.40 -9.05 16.49
N SER A 124 -0.31 -8.33 16.21
CA SER A 124 0.61 -7.85 17.25
C SER A 124 0.67 -6.34 17.41
N LEU A 125 0.28 -5.56 16.39
CA LEU A 125 0.46 -4.11 16.34
C LEU A 125 -0.84 -3.37 16.01
N ARG A 126 -1.98 -3.90 16.49
CA ARG A 126 -3.29 -3.39 16.07
C ARG A 126 -3.48 -1.93 16.46
N GLU A 127 -3.02 -1.54 17.65
CA GLU A 127 -3.08 -0.16 18.13
C GLU A 127 -2.13 0.74 17.32
N GLU A 128 -0.92 0.25 17.03
CA GLU A 128 0.13 0.96 16.31
C GLU A 128 -0.14 1.10 14.82
N THR A 129 -1.03 0.29 14.25
CA THR A 129 -1.36 0.31 12.82
C THR A 129 -2.78 0.78 12.56
N GLY A 130 -3.66 0.77 13.56
CA GLY A 130 -5.08 1.08 13.39
C GLY A 130 -5.82 0.08 12.48
N LEU A 131 -5.27 -1.12 12.24
CA LEU A 131 -5.94 -2.15 11.44
C LEU A 131 -7.19 -2.65 12.16
N LEU A 132 -8.30 -2.68 11.45
CA LEU A 132 -9.62 -3.11 11.95
C LEU A 132 -9.94 -4.53 11.49
N ASP A 133 -9.62 -4.85 10.24
CA ASP A 133 -9.84 -6.17 9.66
C ASP A 133 -8.81 -6.44 8.54
N ILE A 134 -8.50 -7.72 8.32
CA ILE A 134 -7.68 -8.18 7.21
C ILE A 134 -8.36 -9.39 6.55
N HIS A 135 -8.34 -9.43 5.23
CA HIS A 135 -8.93 -10.53 4.47
C HIS A 135 -8.03 -10.88 3.30
N PHE A 136 -7.33 -12.02 3.42
CA PHE A 136 -6.42 -12.50 2.38
C PHE A 136 -6.79 -13.89 1.86
N ALA A 137 -7.91 -14.46 2.32
CA ALA A 137 -8.46 -15.75 1.89
C ALA A 137 -9.76 -15.53 1.11
N LYS A 138 -10.20 -16.51 0.31
CA LYS A 138 -11.55 -16.46 -0.26
C LYS A 138 -12.54 -16.90 0.80
N THR A 139 -13.58 -16.10 1.05
CA THR A 139 -14.72 -16.49 1.90
C THR A 139 -15.99 -16.64 1.06
N THR A 140 -16.92 -17.46 1.55
CA THR A 140 -18.19 -17.72 0.85
C THR A 140 -19.25 -16.68 1.18
N SER A 141 -19.14 -16.02 2.34
CA SER A 141 -20.12 -15.03 2.80
C SER A 141 -19.95 -13.72 2.02
N PRO A 142 -20.99 -13.23 1.33
CA PRO A 142 -20.90 -11.98 0.59
C PRO A 142 -20.81 -10.78 1.54
N VAL A 143 -19.91 -9.86 1.21
CA VAL A 143 -19.71 -8.58 1.89
C VAL A 143 -19.87 -7.48 0.82
N PRO A 144 -21.11 -7.06 0.52
CA PRO A 144 -21.35 -6.09 -0.55
C PRO A 144 -20.82 -4.70 -0.16
N ILE A 145 -20.12 -4.06 -1.09
CA ILE A 145 -19.57 -2.71 -0.91
C ILE A 145 -19.82 -1.87 -2.16
N THR A 146 -19.93 -0.56 -1.96
CA THR A 146 -19.99 0.42 -3.05
C THR A 146 -18.71 1.25 -3.04
N LEU A 147 -17.99 1.27 -4.15
CA LEU A 147 -16.79 2.08 -4.33
C LEU A 147 -17.05 3.18 -5.36
N ILE A 148 -16.54 4.38 -5.11
CA ILE A 148 -16.51 5.49 -6.04
C ILE A 148 -15.05 5.68 -6.44
N ASP A 149 -14.72 5.47 -7.71
CA ASP A 149 -13.35 5.60 -8.19
C ASP A 149 -12.93 7.07 -8.37
N ARG A 150 -11.69 7.28 -8.84
CA ARG A 150 -11.11 8.62 -9.05
C ARG A 150 -11.90 9.47 -10.05
N GLU A 151 -12.66 8.84 -10.95
CA GLU A 151 -13.46 9.50 -11.99
C GLU A 151 -14.91 9.74 -11.52
N GLY A 152 -15.21 9.42 -10.27
CA GLY A 152 -16.57 9.50 -9.71
C GLY A 152 -17.47 8.34 -10.14
N LYS A 153 -16.93 7.32 -10.84
CA LYS A 153 -17.73 6.17 -11.27
C LYS A 153 -17.98 5.23 -10.11
N THR A 154 -19.24 4.83 -9.96
CA THR A 154 -19.68 3.87 -8.94
C THR A 154 -19.44 2.42 -9.40
N HIS A 155 -18.92 1.62 -8.49
CA HIS A 155 -18.70 0.18 -8.65
C HIS A 155 -19.32 -0.56 -7.47
N HIS A 156 -20.16 -1.55 -7.76
CA HIS A 156 -20.70 -2.46 -6.75
C HIS A 156 -19.89 -3.75 -6.76
N LEU A 157 -19.25 -4.06 -5.64
CA LEU A 157 -18.36 -5.21 -5.50
C LEU A 157 -18.77 -6.05 -4.30
N ASN A 158 -18.28 -7.28 -4.26
CA ASN A 158 -18.34 -8.14 -3.09
C ASN A 158 -16.91 -8.29 -2.54
N LEU A 159 -16.64 -7.76 -1.34
CA LEU A 159 -15.29 -7.79 -0.75
C LEU A 159 -14.76 -9.20 -0.50
N ALA A 160 -15.63 -10.19 -0.35
CA ALA A 160 -15.24 -11.59 -0.21
C ALA A 160 -14.37 -12.10 -1.38
N ASP A 161 -14.50 -11.47 -2.56
CA ASP A 161 -13.77 -11.83 -3.78
C ASP A 161 -12.39 -11.16 -3.90
N PHE A 162 -12.04 -10.24 -3.01
CA PHE A 162 -10.82 -9.41 -3.12
C PHE A 162 -9.98 -9.45 -1.84
N PRO A 163 -8.65 -9.58 -1.94
CA PRO A 163 -7.80 -9.36 -0.76
C PRO A 163 -7.86 -7.89 -0.33
N TYR A 164 -8.18 -7.65 0.94
CA TYR A 164 -8.32 -6.31 1.49
C TYR A 164 -7.76 -6.18 2.90
N VAL A 165 -7.53 -4.93 3.31
CA VAL A 165 -7.48 -4.57 4.74
C VAL A 165 -8.39 -3.37 4.99
N LEU A 166 -9.00 -3.36 6.16
CA LEU A 166 -9.73 -2.24 6.70
C LEU A 166 -8.91 -1.61 7.83
N GLN A 167 -8.78 -0.29 7.81
CA GLN A 167 -7.93 0.45 8.74
C GLN A 167 -8.67 1.70 9.19
N LYS A 168 -8.46 2.15 10.43
CA LYS A 168 -8.89 3.48 10.87
C LYS A 168 -8.20 4.55 10.02
N LYS A 169 -8.91 5.64 9.71
CA LYS A 169 -8.32 6.78 9.03
C LYS A 169 -7.45 7.57 10.01
N ALA A 170 -6.17 7.71 9.68
CA ALA A 170 -5.25 8.57 10.41
C ALA A 170 -5.16 9.96 9.77
N ILE A 171 -4.88 10.97 10.58
CA ILE A 171 -4.39 12.27 10.11
C ILE A 171 -2.92 12.08 9.75
N LEU A 172 -2.51 12.43 8.53
CA LEU A 172 -1.11 12.27 8.11
C LEU A 172 -0.18 13.09 9.01
N LEU A 173 1.02 12.58 9.24
CA LEU A 173 1.99 13.22 10.14
C LEU A 173 2.23 14.69 9.80
N THR A 174 2.42 15.00 8.51
CA THR A 174 2.65 16.38 8.05
C THR A 174 1.49 17.29 8.41
N ASP A 175 0.26 16.85 8.17
CA ASP A 175 -0.95 17.63 8.43
C ASP A 175 -1.16 17.79 9.94
N TYR A 176 -0.95 16.72 10.71
CA TYR A 176 -1.09 16.72 12.15
C TYR A 176 -0.10 17.68 12.84
N LEU A 177 1.17 17.68 12.42
CA LEU A 177 2.18 18.59 12.97
C LEU A 177 1.99 20.04 12.54
N SER A 178 1.35 20.31 11.40
CA SER A 178 1.22 21.67 10.86
C SER A 178 0.36 22.62 11.72
N SER A 179 -0.44 22.06 12.62
CA SER A 179 -1.41 22.80 13.43
C SER A 179 -1.14 22.69 14.93
N ARG A 180 0.02 22.17 15.34
CA ARG A 180 0.32 21.83 16.74
C ARG A 180 1.73 22.22 17.14
N GLU A 181 1.91 22.41 18.45
CA GLU A 181 3.24 22.47 19.04
C GLU A 181 3.92 21.10 18.91
N LEU A 182 5.20 21.11 18.55
CA LEU A 182 5.88 19.93 18.04
C LEU A 182 6.39 18.98 19.13
N GLU A 183 6.62 19.49 20.34
CA GLU A 183 7.30 18.74 21.41
C GLU A 183 6.56 17.45 21.78
N GLU A 184 5.30 17.55 22.17
CA GLU A 184 4.48 16.41 22.58
C GLU A 184 4.29 15.36 21.46
N PRO A 185 3.86 15.74 20.23
CA PRO A 185 3.77 14.78 19.12
C PRO A 185 5.09 14.08 18.77
N ILE A 186 6.23 14.79 18.83
CA ILE A 186 7.54 14.20 18.55
C ILE A 186 7.91 13.22 19.65
N ASN A 187 7.69 13.56 20.92
CA ASN A 187 7.95 12.64 22.02
C ASN A 187 7.08 11.38 21.91
N ALA A 188 5.78 11.54 21.61
CA ALA A 188 4.88 10.42 21.37
C ALA A 188 5.37 9.52 20.23
N LEU A 189 5.85 10.09 19.12
CA LEU A 189 6.45 9.32 18.01
C LEU A 189 7.69 8.55 18.43
N ARG A 190 8.58 9.15 19.23
CA ARG A 190 9.78 8.47 19.73
C ARG A 190 9.40 7.26 20.60
N GLN A 191 8.45 7.43 21.51
CA GLN A 191 7.93 6.34 22.34
C GLN A 191 7.26 5.24 21.50
N PHE A 192 6.51 5.63 20.47
CA PHE A 192 5.92 4.69 19.51
C PHE A 192 6.98 3.81 18.83
N PHE A 193 8.09 4.39 18.38
CA PHE A 193 9.17 3.63 17.75
C PHE A 193 9.89 2.71 18.74
N ILE A 194 10.21 3.22 19.94
CA ILE A 194 10.84 2.42 21.02
C ILE A 194 9.97 1.19 21.32
N LYS A 195 8.66 1.39 21.54
CA LYS A 195 7.71 0.32 21.83
C LYS A 195 7.72 -0.75 20.74
N ARG A 196 7.61 -0.35 19.47
CA ARG A 196 7.62 -1.29 18.33
C ARG A 196 8.92 -2.08 18.23
N ILE A 197 10.06 -1.41 18.37
CA ILE A 197 11.37 -2.04 18.31
C ILE A 197 11.53 -3.04 19.46
N GLN A 198 11.13 -2.68 20.68
CA GLN A 198 11.13 -3.59 21.83
C GLN A 198 10.24 -4.82 21.64
N MET A 199 9.16 -4.69 20.86
CA MET A 199 8.28 -5.81 20.48
C MET A 199 8.85 -6.68 19.34
N GLY A 200 10.05 -6.39 18.85
CA GLY A 200 10.69 -7.11 17.76
C GLY A 200 10.21 -6.71 16.38
N TYR A 201 9.64 -5.51 16.23
CA TYR A 201 9.12 -5.00 14.96
C TYR A 201 9.90 -3.79 14.50
N ILE A 202 10.74 -3.99 13.49
CA ILE A 202 11.61 -2.97 12.93
C ILE A 202 11.15 -2.62 11.51
N ASP A 203 11.53 -1.43 11.05
CA ASP A 203 11.45 -1.10 9.64
C ASP A 203 12.64 -0.23 9.23
N ASN A 204 12.86 -0.11 7.93
CA ASN A 204 13.67 0.99 7.44
C ASN A 204 12.76 2.22 7.38
N PRO A 205 13.02 3.24 8.22
CA PRO A 205 12.13 4.39 8.29
C PRO A 205 12.10 5.06 6.93
N GLU A 206 10.95 4.99 6.28
CA GLU A 206 10.71 5.60 4.99
C GLU A 206 10.11 6.98 5.13
N VAL A 207 9.53 7.49 4.04
CA VAL A 207 8.82 8.75 3.92
C VAL A 207 7.81 8.93 5.06
N PHE A 208 8.24 9.60 6.13
CA PHE A 208 7.44 9.86 7.33
C PHE A 208 6.09 10.51 7.00
N ALA A 209 6.09 11.45 6.06
CA ALA A 209 4.91 12.17 5.59
C ALA A 209 3.76 11.28 5.06
N LYS A 210 4.07 10.08 4.57
CA LYS A 210 3.08 9.20 3.90
C LYS A 210 2.74 7.96 4.72
N ASN A 211 3.69 7.48 5.50
CA ASN A 211 3.58 6.17 6.15
C ASN A 211 3.20 6.27 7.62
N TYR A 212 3.22 7.47 8.20
CA TYR A 212 2.89 7.71 9.59
C TYR A 212 1.83 8.78 9.72
N GLY A 213 1.05 8.68 10.80
CA GLY A 213 0.02 9.63 11.14
C GLY A 213 -0.41 9.47 12.58
N PHE A 214 -1.55 10.08 12.91
CA PHE A 214 -2.14 10.06 14.24
C PHE A 214 -3.61 9.66 14.19
N ILE A 215 -4.03 8.87 15.17
CA ILE A 215 -5.43 8.54 15.47
C ILE A 215 -5.63 8.82 16.96
N ASP A 216 -6.60 9.66 17.31
CA ASP A 216 -6.91 10.02 18.70
C ASP A 216 -5.65 10.45 19.48
N ASP A 217 -4.84 11.34 18.87
CA ASP A 217 -3.55 11.84 19.37
C ASP A 217 -2.46 10.77 19.60
N LYS A 218 -2.67 9.52 19.15
CA LYS A 218 -1.67 8.44 19.21
C LYS A 218 -1.00 8.23 17.85
N PRO A 219 0.35 8.11 17.79
CA PRO A 219 1.04 7.83 16.55
C PRO A 219 0.69 6.43 16.02
N VAL A 220 0.54 6.33 14.70
CA VAL A 220 0.31 5.07 14.00
C VAL A 220 1.13 4.97 12.72
N GLN A 221 1.50 3.74 12.34
CA GLN A 221 2.05 3.39 11.04
C GLN A 221 0.92 2.98 10.10
N ILE A 222 0.66 3.84 9.11
CA ILE A 222 -0.41 3.65 8.12
C ILE A 222 -0.02 2.57 7.12
N ASP A 223 1.25 2.51 6.71
CA ASP A 223 1.76 1.51 5.75
C ASP A 223 2.81 0.60 6.39
N VAL A 224 2.45 -0.67 6.58
CA VAL A 224 3.31 -1.73 7.12
C VAL A 224 4.04 -2.51 6.02
N GLY A 225 4.04 -2.00 4.78
CA GLY A 225 4.58 -2.69 3.61
C GLY A 225 6.07 -3.06 3.71
N LYS A 226 6.83 -2.45 4.62
CA LYS A 226 8.23 -2.78 4.91
C LYS A 226 8.52 -3.21 6.35
N LEU A 227 7.48 -3.53 7.12
CA LEU A 227 7.64 -4.07 8.47
C LEU A 227 8.46 -5.38 8.43
N GLU A 228 9.40 -5.53 9.34
CA GLU A 228 10.17 -6.75 9.52
C GLU A 228 10.09 -7.18 10.99
N LYS A 229 10.08 -8.50 11.20
CA LYS A 229 10.08 -9.09 12.52
C LYS A 229 11.48 -9.58 12.83
N ASP A 230 12.10 -8.99 13.83
CA ASP A 230 13.38 -9.39 14.40
C ASP A 230 13.13 -9.74 15.87
N PRO A 231 13.27 -11.01 16.29
CA PRO A 231 13.00 -11.39 17.67
C PRO A 231 13.99 -10.79 18.67
N ASN A 232 15.19 -10.36 18.23
CA ASN A 232 16.24 -9.83 19.10
C ASN A 232 16.87 -8.57 18.47
N PRO A 233 16.10 -7.48 18.27
CA PRO A 233 16.64 -6.28 17.65
C PRO A 233 17.62 -5.60 18.61
N ASP A 234 18.69 -5.04 18.05
CA ASP A 234 19.53 -4.09 18.75
C ASP A 234 18.75 -2.78 18.93
N VAL A 235 18.09 -2.65 20.09
CA VAL A 235 17.14 -1.56 20.36
C VAL A 235 17.82 -0.20 20.24
N GLU A 236 19.03 -0.05 20.75
CA GLU A 236 19.76 1.22 20.73
C GLU A 236 20.09 1.63 19.29
N LYS A 237 20.65 0.70 18.52
CA LYS A 237 21.00 0.93 17.12
C LYS A 237 19.79 1.24 16.23
N GLU A 238 18.69 0.49 16.40
CA GLU A 238 17.48 0.74 15.60
C GLU A 238 16.79 2.04 16.01
N CYS A 239 16.81 2.40 17.31
CA CYS A 239 16.33 3.70 17.79
C CYS A 239 17.17 4.85 17.21
N GLU A 240 18.50 4.75 17.25
CA GLU A 240 19.40 5.77 16.68
C GLU A 240 19.09 5.99 15.20
N LYS A 241 18.95 4.90 14.44
CA LYS A 241 18.62 4.94 13.01
C LYS A 241 17.28 5.62 12.73
N VAL A 242 16.21 5.28 13.46
CA VAL A 242 14.88 5.88 13.24
C VAL A 242 14.82 7.33 13.70
N PHE A 243 15.45 7.68 14.82
CA PHE A 243 15.48 9.04 15.33
C PHE A 243 16.30 9.96 14.43
N ASN A 244 17.44 9.50 13.92
CA ASN A 244 18.22 10.25 12.93
C ASN A 244 17.40 10.56 11.67
N ASN A 245 16.56 9.63 11.21
CA ASN A 245 15.69 9.85 10.06
C ASN A 245 14.50 10.77 10.39
N LEU A 246 13.93 10.65 11.58
CA LEU A 246 12.88 11.54 12.08
C LEU A 246 13.39 12.97 12.17
N ASP A 247 14.56 13.20 12.77
CA ASP A 247 15.17 14.53 12.90
C ASP A 247 15.53 15.14 11.54
N LYS A 248 15.96 14.31 10.57
CA LYS A 248 16.14 14.76 9.17
C LYS A 248 14.82 15.18 8.53
N TYR A 249 13.74 14.44 8.76
CA TYR A 249 12.40 14.80 8.28
C TYR A 249 11.92 16.10 8.92
N LEU A 250 12.02 16.22 10.24
CA LEU A 250 11.59 17.40 10.99
C LEU A 250 12.34 18.66 10.56
N ARG A 251 13.66 18.59 10.34
CA ARG A 251 14.44 19.72 9.80
C ARG A 251 13.95 20.20 8.44
N LYS A 252 13.51 19.28 7.57
CA LYS A 252 12.91 19.64 6.27
C LYS A 252 11.50 20.20 6.41
N PHE A 253 10.77 19.76 7.44
CA PHE A 253 9.41 20.20 7.72
C PHE A 253 9.37 21.61 8.33
N THR A 254 10.29 21.93 9.25
CA THR A 254 10.36 23.23 9.95
C THR A 254 11.26 24.25 9.28
N GLY A 255 12.12 23.84 8.35
CA GLY A 255 13.01 24.74 7.62
C GLY A 255 12.25 25.73 6.73
N PRO A 256 12.88 26.88 6.39
CA PRO A 256 12.31 27.80 5.41
C PRO A 256 12.07 27.08 4.08
N LYS A 257 10.88 27.29 3.51
CA LYS A 257 10.47 26.73 2.22
C LYS A 257 11.16 27.44 1.06
#